data_AF-A0A9D5K5Q5-F1
#
_entry.id   AF-A0A9D5K5Q5-F1
#
_cell.length_a   1.000
_cell.length_b   1.000
_cell.length_c   1.000
_cell.angle_alpha   90.00
_cell.angle_beta   90.00
_cell.angle_gamma   90.00
#
_symmetry.space_group_name_H-M   'P 1'
#
loop_
_entity.id
_entity.type
_entity.pdbx_description
1 polymer ?
#
loop_
_entity_poly.entity_id
_entity_poly.type
_entity_poly.pdbx_seq_one_letter_code
_entity_poly.pdbx_strand_id
1 'polypeptide(L)'
;MAKISKTQLIKLQKKYRTDAKIGEQFGITRQAVHQLRKKYGIESLIAKNEERNQKIVAAYQNGFSGTALAKKFGLSVSQTYRIINESQPGEKPTTKKKTTKKAAKKKVGKKKTTKKVAKKKAAKKVTKKKAAKKVTKKAAKKAPKKVAKKKTTKKTSKKRTSKRKK
;
A
#
# COMPACT_ATOMS: atom_id res chain seq x y z
N MET A 1 4.64 32.20 6.08
CA MET A 1 4.78 30.98 5.24
C MET A 1 6.25 30.64 5.08
N ALA A 2 6.61 29.35 5.10
CA ALA A 2 7.96 28.91 4.74
C ALA A 2 8.18 29.05 3.21
N LYS A 3 9.30 29.66 2.81
CA LYS A 3 9.65 29.91 1.40
C LYS A 3 10.72 28.91 0.94
N ILE A 4 10.35 27.94 0.11
CA ILE A 4 11.30 27.01 -0.54
C ILE A 4 11.74 27.61 -1.88
N SER A 5 13.04 27.73 -2.12
CA SER A 5 13.56 28.26 -3.39
C SER A 5 13.56 27.20 -4.52
N LYS A 6 13.61 27.64 -5.80
CA LYS A 6 13.67 26.74 -6.96
C LYS A 6 14.85 25.75 -6.87
N THR A 7 16.05 26.23 -6.51
CA THR A 7 17.25 25.40 -6.37
C THR A 7 17.18 24.43 -5.18
N GLN A 8 16.57 24.86 -4.08
CA GLN A 8 16.31 24.01 -2.91
C GLN A 8 15.30 22.89 -3.25
N LEU A 9 14.22 23.22 -3.96
CA LEU A 9 13.18 22.26 -4.37
C LEU A 9 13.74 21.15 -5.29
N ILE A 10 14.66 21.50 -6.21
CA ILE A 10 15.38 20.52 -7.06
C ILE A 10 16.26 19.59 -6.21
N LYS A 11 17.04 20.13 -5.27
CA LYS A 11 17.85 19.32 -4.33
C LYS A 11 16.96 18.41 -3.47
N LEU A 12 15.80 18.91 -3.04
CA LEU A 12 14.83 18.17 -2.23
C LEU A 12 14.16 17.04 -3.02
N GLN A 13 13.82 17.20 -4.31
CA GLN A 13 13.34 16.09 -5.14
C GLN A 13 14.38 14.97 -5.32
N LYS A 14 15.66 15.33 -5.50
CA LYS A 14 16.74 14.33 -5.61
C LYS A 14 16.91 13.52 -4.31
N LYS A 15 16.71 14.14 -3.14
CA LYS A 15 16.79 13.48 -1.82
C LYS A 15 15.50 12.75 -1.43
N TYR A 16 14.33 13.31 -1.72
CA TYR A 16 13.02 12.82 -1.30
C TYR A 16 12.16 12.53 -2.54
N ARG A 17 11.95 11.24 -2.83
CA ARG A 17 11.22 10.75 -4.03
C ARG A 17 9.78 11.24 -4.18
N THR A 18 9.18 11.86 -3.16
CA THR A 18 7.76 12.28 -3.16
C THR A 18 7.55 13.65 -2.54
N ASP A 19 6.64 14.44 -3.12
CA ASP A 19 6.28 15.79 -2.64
C ASP A 19 5.73 15.78 -1.20
N ALA A 20 5.16 14.66 -0.75
CA ALA A 20 4.67 14.48 0.61
C ALA A 20 5.79 14.55 1.66
N LYS A 21 6.90 13.81 1.43
CA LYS A 21 8.09 13.87 2.31
C LYS A 21 8.74 15.25 2.29
N ILE A 22 8.68 15.96 1.16
CA ILE A 22 9.14 17.36 1.11
C ILE A 22 8.24 18.26 1.97
N GLY A 23 6.92 18.07 1.94
CA GLY A 23 5.98 18.79 2.80
C GLY A 23 6.22 18.54 4.29
N GLU A 24 6.31 17.26 4.70
CA GLU A 24 6.60 16.81 6.07
C GLU A 24 7.85 17.49 6.66
N GLN A 25 8.93 17.58 5.88
CA GLN A 25 10.22 18.13 6.33
C GLN A 25 10.23 19.66 6.49
N PHE A 26 9.25 20.37 5.91
CA PHE A 26 9.18 21.83 5.94
C PHE A 26 7.92 22.38 6.64
N GLY A 27 7.04 21.50 7.16
CA GLY A 27 5.75 21.90 7.74
C GLY A 27 4.76 22.47 6.71
N ILE A 28 4.86 22.02 5.46
CA ILE A 28 4.05 22.51 4.32
C ILE A 28 3.17 21.37 3.79
N THR A 29 1.98 21.68 3.27
CA THR A 29 1.13 20.66 2.64
C THR A 29 1.76 20.16 1.32
N ARG A 30 1.56 18.87 0.99
CA ARG A 30 1.93 18.27 -0.31
C ARG A 30 1.46 19.13 -1.49
N GLN A 31 0.27 19.71 -1.38
CA GLN A 31 -0.35 20.50 -2.45
C GLN A 31 0.37 21.84 -2.70
N ALA A 32 0.86 22.51 -1.67
CA ALA A 32 1.69 23.70 -1.83
C ALA A 32 3.07 23.37 -2.43
N VAL A 33 3.67 22.22 -2.10
CA VAL A 33 4.89 21.73 -2.78
C VAL A 33 4.61 21.47 -4.27
N HIS A 34 3.47 20.88 -4.62
CA HIS A 34 3.04 20.68 -6.00
C HIS A 34 2.80 22.00 -6.76
N GLN A 35 2.19 23.01 -6.12
CA GLN A 35 2.03 24.36 -6.68
C GLN A 35 3.38 25.04 -6.94
N LEU A 36 4.32 24.98 -5.99
CA LEU A 36 5.68 25.51 -6.17
C LEU A 36 6.40 24.80 -7.34
N ARG A 37 6.26 23.48 -7.46
CA ARG A 37 6.79 22.73 -8.59
C ARG A 37 6.22 23.18 -9.94
N LYS A 38 4.89 23.33 -10.04
CA LYS A 38 4.23 23.89 -11.24
C LYS A 38 4.77 25.29 -11.57
N LYS A 39 4.80 26.20 -10.58
CA LYS A 39 5.30 27.58 -10.75
C LYS A 39 6.75 27.65 -11.23
N TYR A 40 7.59 26.65 -10.90
CA TYR A 40 9.00 26.63 -11.28
C TYR A 40 9.32 25.76 -12.52
N GLY A 41 8.33 25.10 -13.14
CA GLY A 41 8.53 24.20 -14.26
C GLY A 41 9.24 22.90 -13.88
N ILE A 42 8.99 22.36 -12.67
CA ILE A 42 9.67 21.18 -12.14
C ILE A 42 8.77 19.94 -12.21
N GLU A 43 9.10 19.06 -13.14
CA GLU A 43 8.40 17.80 -13.41
C GLU A 43 8.36 16.82 -12.23
N SER A 44 7.54 15.78 -12.40
CA SER A 44 7.35 14.71 -11.41
C SER A 44 8.28 13.55 -11.73
N LEU A 45 8.88 12.94 -10.71
CA LEU A 45 9.40 11.56 -10.80
C LEU A 45 8.31 10.54 -11.24
N ILE A 46 7.05 10.93 -11.19
CA ILE A 46 5.90 10.18 -11.73
C ILE A 46 5.99 10.00 -13.25
N ALA A 47 6.41 11.01 -14.03
CA ALA A 47 6.49 10.88 -15.50
C ALA A 47 7.46 9.75 -15.91
N LYS A 48 8.59 9.63 -15.20
CA LYS A 48 9.58 8.55 -15.42
C LYS A 48 9.06 7.15 -15.05
N ASN A 49 7.90 7.02 -14.40
CA ASN A 49 7.24 5.73 -14.24
C ASN A 49 6.56 5.26 -15.53
N GLU A 50 6.23 6.15 -16.46
CA GLU A 50 5.57 5.79 -17.73
C GLU A 50 6.57 5.06 -18.63
N GLU A 51 7.80 5.59 -18.77
CA GLU A 51 8.92 4.88 -19.40
C GLU A 51 9.17 3.49 -18.76
N ARG A 52 9.16 3.43 -17.43
CA ARG A 52 9.39 2.18 -16.67
C ARG A 52 8.23 1.20 -16.87
N ASN A 53 7.00 1.69 -17.01
CA ASN A 53 5.83 0.88 -17.32
C ASN A 53 5.94 0.31 -18.74
N GLN A 54 6.22 1.14 -19.75
CA GLN A 54 6.44 0.70 -21.13
C GLN A 54 7.52 -0.39 -21.22
N LYS A 55 8.65 -0.22 -20.52
CA LYS A 55 9.75 -1.21 -20.45
C LYS A 55 9.33 -2.53 -19.77
N ILE A 56 8.34 -2.53 -18.87
CA ILE A 56 7.73 -3.75 -18.30
C ILE A 56 6.81 -4.43 -19.31
N VAL A 57 5.98 -3.66 -20.01
CA VAL A 57 5.00 -4.17 -20.99
C VAL A 57 5.71 -4.82 -22.17
N ALA A 58 6.70 -4.14 -22.77
CA ALA A 58 7.52 -4.69 -23.85
C ALA A 58 8.26 -5.97 -23.41
N ALA A 59 8.82 -6.00 -22.20
CA ALA A 59 9.46 -7.22 -21.69
C ALA A 59 8.46 -8.36 -21.45
N TYR A 60 7.23 -8.06 -21.02
CA TYR A 60 6.17 -9.07 -20.88
C TYR A 60 5.70 -9.62 -22.24
N GLN A 61 5.58 -8.76 -23.26
CA GLN A 61 5.33 -9.16 -24.64
C GLN A 61 6.45 -10.06 -25.18
N ASN A 62 7.71 -9.79 -24.81
CA ASN A 62 8.87 -10.64 -25.08
C ASN A 62 8.95 -11.91 -24.19
N GLY A 63 7.86 -12.33 -23.57
CA GLY A 63 7.74 -13.58 -22.81
C GLY A 63 8.34 -13.57 -21.39
N PHE A 64 8.88 -12.46 -20.89
CA PHE A 64 9.39 -12.43 -19.51
C PHE A 64 8.25 -12.50 -18.48
N SER A 65 8.34 -13.45 -17.55
CA SER A 65 7.29 -13.66 -16.54
C SER A 65 7.11 -12.45 -15.61
N GLY A 66 5.86 -12.15 -15.26
CA GLY A 66 5.53 -11.02 -14.38
C GLY A 66 6.20 -11.07 -13.00
N THR A 67 6.56 -12.26 -12.52
CA THR A 67 7.33 -12.47 -11.29
C THR A 67 8.81 -12.14 -11.43
N ALA A 68 9.43 -12.44 -12.58
CA ALA A 68 10.80 -12.01 -12.90
C ALA A 68 10.87 -10.49 -13.10
N LEU A 69 9.89 -9.90 -13.80
CA LEU A 69 9.77 -8.45 -14.00
C LEU A 69 9.56 -7.71 -12.67
N ALA A 70 8.72 -8.23 -11.77
CA ALA A 70 8.54 -7.68 -10.43
C ALA A 70 9.86 -7.59 -9.65
N LYS A 71 10.68 -8.66 -9.66
CA LYS A 71 12.02 -8.66 -9.06
C LYS A 71 12.95 -7.64 -9.74
N LYS A 72 13.04 -7.64 -11.07
CA LYS A 72 13.94 -6.78 -11.86
C LYS A 72 13.66 -5.28 -11.69
N PHE A 73 12.40 -4.89 -11.52
CA PHE A 73 11.99 -3.49 -11.37
C PHE A 73 11.66 -3.08 -9.91
N GLY A 74 11.84 -3.96 -8.93
CA GLY A 74 11.60 -3.67 -7.51
C GLY A 74 10.13 -3.39 -7.17
N LEU A 75 9.20 -4.04 -7.87
CA LEU A 75 7.74 -3.89 -7.70
C LEU A 75 7.12 -5.11 -6.99
N SER A 76 5.93 -4.93 -6.44
CA SER A 76 5.11 -6.09 -6.06
C SER A 76 4.55 -6.78 -7.31
N VAL A 77 4.43 -8.12 -7.27
CA VAL A 77 3.90 -8.91 -8.39
C VAL A 77 2.52 -8.42 -8.85
N SER A 78 1.63 -8.08 -7.90
CA SER A 78 0.31 -7.52 -8.21
C SER A 78 0.39 -6.14 -8.91
N GLN A 79 1.37 -5.30 -8.57
CA GLN A 79 1.57 -4.02 -9.23
C GLN A 79 2.12 -4.20 -10.66
N THR A 80 3.01 -5.18 -10.88
CA THR A 80 3.49 -5.52 -12.23
C THR A 80 2.32 -5.94 -13.14
N TYR A 81 1.45 -6.84 -12.67
CA TYR A 81 0.27 -7.24 -13.43
C TYR A 81 -0.77 -6.12 -13.60
N ARG A 82 -0.92 -5.21 -12.62
CA ARG A 82 -1.72 -3.98 -12.82
C ARG A 82 -1.18 -3.14 -13.97
N ILE A 83 0.13 -2.86 -13.99
CA ILE A 83 0.76 -2.07 -15.05
C ILE A 83 0.57 -2.72 -16.43
N ILE A 84 0.72 -4.04 -16.51
CA ILE A 84 0.49 -4.80 -17.75
C ILE A 84 -0.98 -4.67 -18.19
N ASN A 85 -1.92 -5.01 -17.31
CA ASN A 85 -3.35 -5.03 -17.66
C ASN A 85 -3.93 -3.63 -17.92
N GLU A 86 -3.50 -2.61 -17.16
CA GLU A 86 -3.90 -1.20 -17.35
C GLU A 86 -3.33 -0.59 -18.65
N SER A 87 -2.30 -1.21 -19.24
CA SER A 87 -1.72 -0.82 -20.54
C SER A 87 -2.31 -1.56 -21.76
N GLN A 88 -3.00 -2.68 -21.53
CA GLN A 88 -3.58 -3.50 -22.60
C GLN A 88 -4.98 -2.96 -22.95
N PRO A 89 -5.22 -2.45 -24.18
CA PRO A 89 -6.45 -1.71 -24.49
C PRO A 89 -7.74 -2.56 -24.55
N GLY A 90 -7.64 -3.89 -24.41
CA GLY A 90 -8.78 -4.82 -24.53
C GLY A 90 -9.52 -5.19 -23.24
N GLU A 91 -8.84 -5.33 -22.09
CA GLU A 91 -9.40 -6.03 -20.92
C GLU A 91 -9.59 -5.14 -19.68
N LYS A 92 -10.72 -4.45 -19.62
CA LYS A 92 -11.16 -3.77 -18.39
C LYS A 92 -11.56 -4.81 -17.33
N PRO A 93 -11.00 -4.79 -16.10
CA PRO A 93 -11.32 -5.79 -15.08
C PRO A 93 -12.77 -5.64 -14.61
N THR A 94 -13.61 -6.64 -14.92
CA THR A 94 -15.03 -6.63 -14.56
C THR A 94 -15.22 -6.66 -13.04
N THR A 95 -15.88 -5.63 -12.51
CA THR A 95 -16.07 -5.46 -11.07
C THR A 95 -17.05 -6.50 -10.51
N LYS A 96 -16.52 -7.51 -9.80
CA LYS A 96 -17.35 -8.56 -9.20
C LYS A 96 -18.31 -7.97 -8.15
N LYS A 97 -19.58 -7.83 -8.57
CA LYS A 97 -20.70 -7.23 -7.85
C LYS A 97 -20.90 -7.86 -6.47
N LYS A 98 -20.86 -7.06 -5.40
CA LYS A 98 -21.18 -7.48 -4.02
C LYS A 98 -22.62 -7.99 -3.92
N THR A 99 -22.82 -9.31 -3.90
CA THR A 99 -24.12 -9.96 -3.68
C THR A 99 -24.45 -10.09 -2.20
N THR A 100 -24.80 -8.96 -1.57
CA THR A 100 -25.33 -8.94 -0.19
C THR A 100 -26.85 -8.75 -0.17
N LYS A 101 -27.61 -9.85 -0.26
CA LYS A 101 -28.97 -9.93 0.34
C LYS A 101 -29.36 -11.38 0.65
N LYS A 102 -30.30 -11.54 1.57
CA LYS A 102 -30.51 -12.72 2.40
C LYS A 102 -31.95 -13.23 2.30
N ALA A 103 -32.10 -14.49 1.91
CA ALA A 103 -33.26 -15.40 2.10
C ALA A 103 -34.70 -14.91 1.84
N ALA A 104 -35.39 -15.56 0.89
CA ALA A 104 -36.85 -15.68 0.83
C ALA A 104 -37.26 -17.10 0.35
N LYS A 105 -38.50 -17.53 0.65
CA LYS A 105 -38.91 -18.96 0.72
C LYS A 105 -39.54 -19.55 -0.57
N LYS A 106 -39.08 -20.75 -0.95
CA LYS A 106 -39.87 -21.98 -1.23
C LYS A 106 -41.21 -21.88 -2.02
N LYS A 107 -41.19 -22.29 -3.30
CA LYS A 107 -42.10 -23.28 -3.97
C LYS A 107 -41.26 -23.95 -5.08
N VAL A 108 -40.99 -25.26 -5.11
CA VAL A 108 -41.83 -26.47 -5.30
C VAL A 108 -42.38 -26.60 -6.74
N GLY A 109 -41.81 -27.54 -7.51
CA GLY A 109 -42.28 -28.01 -8.82
C GLY A 109 -41.58 -29.33 -9.20
N LYS A 110 -42.29 -30.32 -9.79
CA LYS A 110 -41.81 -31.69 -10.03
C LYS A 110 -41.62 -32.02 -11.53
N LYS A 111 -40.48 -32.60 -11.91
CA LYS A 111 -40.30 -33.70 -12.90
C LYS A 111 -38.83 -34.18 -12.79
N LYS A 112 -38.56 -35.37 -12.22
CA LYS A 112 -38.54 -36.72 -12.85
C LYS A 112 -37.40 -36.91 -13.88
N THR A 113 -36.29 -37.53 -13.44
CA THR A 113 -35.40 -38.37 -14.27
C THR A 113 -34.87 -39.58 -13.46
N THR A 114 -35.21 -40.77 -13.95
CA THR A 114 -34.49 -42.06 -13.89
C THR A 114 -33.43 -42.35 -12.79
N LYS A 115 -33.89 -43.04 -11.73
CA LYS A 115 -33.55 -44.46 -11.43
C LYS A 115 -32.08 -44.91 -11.67
N LYS A 116 -31.27 -44.99 -10.59
CA LYS A 116 -30.14 -45.94 -10.46
C LYS A 116 -30.12 -46.53 -9.04
N VAL A 117 -30.11 -47.87 -8.90
CA VAL A 117 -30.36 -48.56 -7.61
C VAL A 117 -29.40 -49.73 -7.38
N ALA A 118 -28.55 -49.58 -6.36
CA ALA A 118 -27.84 -50.63 -5.58
C ALA A 118 -27.21 -49.88 -4.36
N LYS A 119 -27.43 -50.17 -3.05
CA LYS A 119 -27.23 -51.40 -2.24
C LYS A 119 -25.81 -51.97 -2.48
N LYS A 120 -24.81 -51.89 -1.57
CA LYS A 120 -24.54 -52.56 -0.26
C LYS A 120 -23.42 -51.76 0.50
N LYS A 121 -23.02 -51.90 1.77
CA LYS A 121 -23.47 -52.62 3.01
C LYS A 121 -22.69 -52.06 4.26
N ALA A 122 -23.32 -51.27 5.14
CA ALA A 122 -22.89 -50.93 6.53
C ALA A 122 -21.54 -50.15 6.70
N ALA A 123 -21.14 -49.58 7.86
CA ALA A 123 -21.64 -49.72 9.24
C ALA A 123 -21.66 -48.42 10.11
N LYS A 124 -22.17 -48.60 11.34
CA LYS A 124 -22.49 -47.64 12.44
C LYS A 124 -21.26 -46.82 12.95
N LYS A 125 -21.39 -45.55 13.41
CA LYS A 125 -22.02 -44.98 14.65
C LYS A 125 -21.18 -45.31 15.91
N VAL A 126 -20.90 -44.41 16.88
CA VAL A 126 -21.50 -43.10 17.20
C VAL A 126 -20.64 -41.88 16.78
N THR A 127 -19.88 -41.08 17.55
CA THR A 127 -19.57 -40.97 19.01
C THR A 127 -19.36 -39.47 19.39
N LYS A 128 -19.39 -39.09 20.68
CA LYS A 128 -19.98 -37.79 21.11
C LYS A 128 -19.46 -37.20 22.45
N LYS A 129 -18.75 -36.05 22.42
CA LYS A 129 -18.59 -35.02 23.50
C LYS A 129 -17.93 -33.78 22.84
N LYS A 130 -18.45 -32.54 22.82
CA LYS A 130 -19.33 -31.69 23.67
C LYS A 130 -18.62 -30.82 24.73
N ALA A 131 -17.93 -29.80 24.23
CA ALA A 131 -17.91 -28.38 24.68
C ALA A 131 -17.73 -27.96 26.16
N ALA A 132 -16.77 -27.05 26.37
CA ALA A 132 -16.80 -25.94 27.34
C ALA A 132 -16.59 -24.61 26.54
N LYS A 133 -17.42 -23.57 26.71
CA LYS A 133 -17.29 -22.43 27.66
C LYS A 133 -15.85 -21.83 27.68
N LYS A 134 -15.54 -20.61 27.22
CA LYS A 134 -16.20 -19.27 27.11
C LYS A 134 -16.18 -18.46 28.43
N VAL A 135 -15.83 -17.15 28.32
CA VAL A 135 -15.70 -16.12 29.39
C VAL A 135 -14.36 -16.27 30.16
N THR A 136 -13.59 -15.25 30.56
CA THR A 136 -13.72 -13.77 30.73
C THR A 136 -12.95 -12.96 29.65
N LYS A 137 -13.11 -11.64 29.38
CA LYS A 137 -13.79 -10.44 29.95
C LYS A 137 -12.98 -9.60 30.99
N LYS A 138 -13.03 -8.25 30.86
CA LYS A 138 -12.25 -7.18 31.57
C LYS A 138 -10.74 -7.18 31.23
N ALA A 139 -10.03 -6.12 30.82
CA ALA A 139 -10.17 -4.64 30.81
C ALA A 139 -9.38 -3.90 31.91
N ALA A 140 -8.33 -3.16 31.47
CA ALA A 140 -7.64 -2.15 32.26
C ALA A 140 -7.27 -0.92 31.39
N LYS A 141 -7.80 0.24 31.81
CA LYS A 141 -7.06 1.50 32.07
C LYS A 141 -5.80 1.73 31.22
N LYS A 142 -5.76 2.63 30.23
CA LYS A 142 -5.93 4.11 30.34
C LYS A 142 -5.10 4.70 31.50
N ALA A 143 -3.93 5.27 31.20
CA ALA A 143 -3.10 6.01 32.15
C ALA A 143 -2.48 7.28 31.50
N PRO A 144 -3.04 8.48 31.76
CA PRO A 144 -2.44 9.75 31.36
C PRO A 144 -2.08 10.63 32.57
N LYS A 145 -0.78 10.78 32.89
CA LYS A 145 -0.20 11.85 33.72
C LYS A 145 1.25 12.06 33.22
N LYS A 146 1.61 13.21 32.63
CA LYS A 146 1.85 14.56 33.18
C LYS A 146 3.21 14.73 33.88
N VAL A 147 4.06 15.53 33.23
CA VAL A 147 5.04 16.49 33.78
C VAL A 147 6.21 15.95 34.63
N ALA A 148 7.41 16.06 34.06
CA ALA A 148 8.62 16.49 34.78
C ALA A 148 9.32 17.58 33.93
N LYS A 149 9.97 18.56 34.57
CA LYS A 149 10.52 19.77 33.93
C LYS A 149 12.05 19.84 34.11
N LYS A 150 12.74 20.36 33.08
CA LYS A 150 13.92 21.26 33.18
C LYS A 150 15.17 20.77 33.96
N LYS A 151 16.24 20.46 33.20
CA LYS A 151 17.66 20.89 33.42
C LYS A 151 18.44 20.57 32.12
N THR A 152 18.79 21.49 31.23
CA THR A 152 19.78 22.59 31.30
C THR A 152 21.21 22.16 31.67
N THR A 153 21.99 21.74 30.66
CA THR A 153 23.47 21.78 30.70
C THR A 153 24.01 22.46 29.43
N LYS A 154 24.28 23.77 29.56
CA LYS A 154 24.98 24.60 28.58
C LYS A 154 26.46 24.22 28.59
N LYS A 155 27.00 23.61 27.52
CA LYS A 155 28.46 23.34 27.43
C LYS A 155 29.04 23.98 26.16
N THR A 156 29.98 24.89 26.37
CA THR A 156 30.62 25.74 25.35
C THR A 156 32.01 25.24 24.98
N SER A 157 32.29 25.13 23.68
CA SER A 157 33.63 24.96 23.11
C SER A 157 33.75 25.85 21.87
N LYS A 158 34.04 27.15 22.04
CA LYS A 158 35.39 27.73 22.27
C LYS A 158 36.34 27.55 21.07
N LYS A 159 36.13 28.40 20.06
CA LYS A 159 37.14 29.17 19.30
C LYS A 159 38.51 28.49 19.11
N ARG A 160 38.81 28.07 17.86
CA ARG A 160 40.19 28.03 17.37
C ARG A 160 40.28 28.59 15.95
N THR A 161 40.76 29.82 15.84
CA THR A 161 41.11 30.49 14.59
C THR A 161 42.59 30.26 14.29
N SER A 162 42.95 29.81 13.08
CA SER A 162 44.34 29.68 12.64
C SER A 162 44.57 30.45 11.34
N LYS A 163 45.06 31.70 11.44
CA LYS A 163 45.63 32.46 10.32
C LYS A 163 47.08 31.99 10.07
N ARG A 164 47.36 31.53 8.85
CA ARG A 164 48.68 31.43 8.18
C ARG A 164 48.34 31.13 6.71
N LYS A 165 48.77 31.87 5.67
CA LYS A 165 49.76 32.98 5.59
C LYS A 165 51.15 32.60 6.10
N LYS A 166 51.83 31.72 5.36
CA LYS A 166 52.76 32.27 4.35
C LYS A 166 52.13 32.05 2.98
#